data_AF-A0A3P1SXP0-F1
#
_entry.id   AF-A0A3P1SXP0-F1
#
_cell.length_a   1.000
_cell.length_b   1.000
_cell.length_c   1.000
_cell.angle_alpha   90.00
_cell.angle_beta   90.00
_cell.angle_gamma   90.00
#
_symmetry.space_group_name_H-M   'P 1'
#
loop_
_entity.id
_entity.type
_entity.pdbx_description
1 polymer ?
#
loop_
_entity_poly.entity_id
_entity_poly.type
_entity_poly.pdbx_seq_one_letter_code
_entity_poly.pdbx_strand_id
1 'polypeptide(L)'
;MLGNNLEKKGLVLVRTGCDHHIQNWLTHPRNLRSWDLAISRYQDIAFPDKHHIDYLHYFKGGKWDGIFNFFSDNPTLIEKYEYFWLVDDDIECDVLHIDKLFSYVAKNKFELSQPALTLDSYYSHKLTLQCPGFRHRHVSMVEIMAPILSKEQLKKSLPYFENTKSGCGIDWLWHKFVTEKYKKISIIDELAVCHSRPLGQHLKKEMKKVGKSSVREREQLMSECSFGRHHMIVYSGVLSSGKKIRNRFSASFYVLFFYLKNRKLFLNGEFSFYDYMKIIYNQFFCKIYW
;
A
#
# COMPACT_ATOMS: atom_id res chain seq x y z
N MET A 1 16.60 23.15 24.35
CA MET A 1 15.30 22.46 24.40
C MET A 1 14.28 23.30 23.66
N LEU A 2 13.95 22.93 22.42
CA LEU A 2 12.76 23.39 21.72
C LEU A 2 12.19 22.14 21.07
N GLY A 3 11.24 21.50 21.75
CA GLY A 3 10.44 20.44 21.18
C GLY A 3 9.57 21.08 20.10
N ASN A 4 10.04 21.05 18.86
CA ASN A 4 9.13 21.20 17.73
C ASN A 4 8.13 20.05 17.87
N ASN A 5 6.90 20.35 18.29
CA ASN A 5 5.77 19.48 18.07
C ASN A 5 5.64 19.36 16.55
N LEU A 6 6.33 18.37 15.97
CA LEU A 6 6.09 17.94 14.60
C LEU A 6 4.61 17.59 14.55
N GLU A 7 3.84 18.37 13.80
CA GLU A 7 2.44 18.07 13.55
C GLU A 7 2.37 16.66 12.96
N LYS A 8 1.76 15.74 13.70
CA LYS A 8 1.72 14.33 13.31
C LYS A 8 0.69 14.13 12.22
N LYS A 9 1.15 13.93 10.98
CA LYS A 9 0.26 13.84 9.82
C LYS A 9 -0.18 12.41 9.50
N GLY A 10 0.54 11.41 10.01
CA GLY A 10 0.35 10.01 9.65
C GLY A 10 0.20 9.06 10.83
N LEU A 11 -0.62 8.02 10.64
CA LEU A 11 -0.64 6.81 11.45
C LEU A 11 -0.16 5.63 10.62
N VAL A 12 0.87 4.91 11.09
CA VAL A 12 1.26 3.61 10.56
C VAL A 12 0.54 2.54 11.37
N LEU A 13 -0.31 1.74 10.73
CA LEU A 13 -1.00 0.62 11.35
C LEU A 13 -0.53 -0.67 10.70
N VAL A 14 0.15 -1.50 11.50
CA VAL A 14 0.68 -2.80 11.06
C VAL A 14 0.06 -3.94 11.86
N ARG A 15 -0.30 -5.01 11.16
CA ARG A 15 -0.82 -6.24 11.76
C ARG A 15 0.32 -7.25 11.92
N THR A 16 0.69 -7.61 13.16
CA THR A 16 1.91 -8.38 13.42
C THR A 16 1.66 -9.75 14.06
N GLY A 17 2.45 -10.72 13.62
CA GLY A 17 2.64 -12.04 14.23
C GLY A 17 4.09 -12.25 14.70
N CYS A 18 4.46 -13.48 15.03
CA CYS A 18 5.78 -13.82 15.55
C CYS A 18 6.92 -13.53 14.56
N ASP A 19 6.65 -13.63 13.26
CA ASP A 19 7.65 -13.51 12.20
C ASP A 19 7.62 -12.14 11.53
N HIS A 20 7.37 -11.05 12.29
CA HIS A 20 7.30 -9.69 11.74
C HIS A 20 8.69 -9.11 11.42
N HIS A 21 8.77 -8.19 10.46
CA HIS A 21 10.00 -7.56 9.98
C HIS A 21 10.10 -6.07 10.37
N ILE A 22 9.23 -5.59 11.26
CA ILE A 22 9.16 -4.17 11.67
C ILE A 22 10.21 -3.76 12.70
N GLN A 23 11.23 -4.58 12.98
CA GLN A 23 12.19 -4.34 14.06
C GLN A 23 12.89 -2.99 13.91
N ASN A 24 13.22 -2.62 12.67
CA ASN A 24 13.87 -1.34 12.36
C ASN A 24 12.99 -0.13 12.69
N TRP A 25 11.67 -0.27 12.71
CA TRP A 25 10.75 0.82 13.05
C TRP A 25 10.72 1.10 14.55
N LEU A 26 11.15 0.12 15.37
CA LEU A 26 11.21 0.22 16.83
C LEU A 26 12.53 0.81 17.33
N THR A 27 13.42 1.25 16.43
CA THR A 27 14.76 1.76 16.80
C THR A 27 14.79 3.25 17.15
N HIS A 28 13.80 4.03 16.69
CA HIS A 28 13.77 5.48 16.90
C HIS A 28 12.73 5.86 17.96
N PRO A 29 13.06 6.69 18.96
CA PRO A 29 12.09 7.18 19.93
C PRO A 29 10.90 7.92 19.31
N ARG A 30 9.73 7.83 19.95
CA ARG A 30 8.47 8.48 19.54
C ARG A 30 8.62 9.98 19.24
N ASN A 31 9.37 10.70 20.06
CA ASN A 31 9.52 12.17 19.96
C ASN A 31 10.36 12.62 18.76
N LEU A 32 10.93 11.69 17.99
CA LEU A 32 11.74 11.98 16.80
C LEU A 32 11.01 11.67 15.48
N ARG A 33 9.75 11.22 15.54
CA ARG A 33 8.95 10.82 14.37
C ARG A 33 7.88 11.87 14.07
N SER A 34 7.53 12.05 12.79
CA SER A 34 6.38 12.89 12.38
C SER A 34 5.06 12.10 12.24
N TRP A 35 5.00 10.90 12.80
CA TRP A 35 3.90 9.93 12.67
C TRP A 35 3.82 9.04 13.91
N ASP A 36 2.67 8.38 14.09
CA ASP A 36 2.44 7.44 15.19
C ASP A 36 2.42 5.98 14.71
N LEU A 37 2.90 5.06 15.55
CA LEU A 37 2.92 3.62 15.27
C LEU A 37 1.83 2.89 16.06
N ALA A 38 0.87 2.31 15.35
CA ALA A 38 -0.09 1.36 15.88
C ALA A 38 0.29 -0.08 15.50
N ILE A 39 0.44 -0.93 16.51
CA ILE A 39 0.68 -2.37 16.34
C ILE A 39 -0.57 -3.13 16.76
N SER A 40 -1.16 -3.85 15.81
CA SER A 40 -2.32 -4.71 16.01
C SER A 40 -1.93 -6.18 15.89
N ARG A 41 -1.75 -6.85 17.04
CA ARG A 41 -1.27 -8.23 17.10
C ARG A 41 -2.38 -9.24 16.77
N TYR A 42 -2.04 -10.31 16.07
CA TYR A 42 -2.94 -11.46 15.85
C TYR A 42 -2.49 -12.76 16.51
N GLN A 43 -1.27 -12.75 17.06
CA GLN A 43 -0.71 -13.78 17.92
C GLN A 43 -0.28 -13.15 19.24
N ASP A 44 -0.17 -13.97 20.29
CA ASP A 44 0.32 -13.50 21.58
C ASP A 44 1.84 -13.34 21.54
N ILE A 45 2.27 -12.16 21.10
CA ILE A 45 3.67 -11.77 21.01
C ILE A 45 3.92 -10.58 21.93
N ALA A 46 5.00 -10.64 22.71
CA ALA A 46 5.43 -9.54 23.55
C ALA A 46 6.22 -8.51 22.73
N PHE A 47 5.90 -7.22 22.88
CA PHE A 47 6.77 -6.15 22.40
C PHE A 47 7.57 -5.61 23.58
N PRO A 48 8.92 -5.58 23.47
CA PRO A 48 9.80 -5.35 24.62
C PRO A 48 9.76 -3.92 25.15
N ASP A 49 9.28 -2.95 24.38
CA ASP A 49 9.29 -1.54 24.80
C ASP A 49 8.08 -0.73 24.27
N LYS A 50 7.37 -0.08 25.19
CA LYS A 50 6.25 0.83 24.91
C LYS A 50 6.70 2.23 24.47
N HIS A 51 7.98 2.60 24.65
CA HIS A 51 8.50 3.92 24.30
C HIS A 51 8.54 4.20 22.78
N HIS A 52 8.37 3.15 21.97
CA HIS A 52 8.43 3.20 20.50
C HIS A 52 7.07 2.94 19.83
N ILE A 53 6.02 2.64 20.60
CA ILE A 53 4.70 2.23 20.11
C ILE A 53 3.64 3.17 20.69
N ASP A 54 2.84 3.80 19.83
CA ASP A 54 1.80 4.75 20.24
C ASP A 54 0.51 4.04 20.63
N TYR A 55 0.16 2.98 19.90
CA TYR A 55 -1.05 2.20 20.13
C TYR A 55 -0.74 0.71 20.04
N LEU A 56 -1.15 -0.05 21.06
CA LEU A 56 -1.05 -1.49 21.09
C LEU A 56 -2.45 -2.09 21.13
N HIS A 57 -2.72 -2.98 20.20
CA HIS A 57 -4.01 -3.62 20.01
C HIS A 57 -3.82 -5.13 19.82
N TYR A 58 -4.83 -5.91 20.18
CA TYR A 58 -4.85 -7.35 19.95
C TYR A 58 -6.19 -7.75 19.36
N PHE A 59 -6.15 -8.45 18.23
CA PHE A 59 -7.34 -9.04 17.63
C PHE A 59 -6.97 -10.30 16.85
N LYS A 60 -7.58 -11.42 17.21
CA LYS A 60 -7.41 -12.69 16.51
C LYS A 60 -8.18 -12.65 15.19
N GLY A 61 -7.49 -12.79 14.06
CA GLY A 61 -8.13 -12.79 12.74
C GLY A 61 -7.21 -12.25 11.65
N GLY A 62 -7.78 -12.00 10.47
CA GLY A 62 -7.04 -11.48 9.32
C GLY A 62 -6.60 -10.03 9.48
N LYS A 63 -5.93 -9.50 8.44
CA LYS A 63 -5.50 -8.10 8.41
C LYS A 63 -6.69 -7.14 8.53
N TRP A 64 -7.68 -7.30 7.65
CA TRP A 64 -8.78 -6.35 7.50
C TRP A 64 -9.75 -6.37 8.68
N ASP A 65 -10.14 -7.54 9.17
CA ASP A 65 -10.93 -7.64 10.41
C ASP A 65 -10.23 -6.93 11.60
N GLY A 66 -8.91 -7.14 11.74
CA GLY A 66 -8.14 -6.55 12.84
C GLY A 66 -7.93 -5.05 12.70
N ILE A 67 -7.87 -4.53 11.47
CA ILE A 67 -7.86 -3.08 11.20
C ILE A 67 -9.24 -2.48 11.50
N PHE A 68 -10.30 -3.13 11.06
CA PHE A 68 -11.66 -2.70 11.35
C PHE A 68 -11.89 -2.60 12.85
N ASN A 69 -11.60 -3.67 13.60
CA ASN A 69 -11.76 -3.70 15.05
C ASN A 69 -10.90 -2.64 15.76
N PHE A 70 -9.66 -2.41 15.31
CA PHE A 70 -8.81 -1.35 15.86
C PHE A 70 -9.48 0.03 15.80
N PHE A 71 -10.09 0.38 14.67
CA PHE A 71 -10.79 1.66 14.52
C PHE A 71 -12.17 1.67 15.20
N SER A 72 -12.85 0.53 15.31
CA SER A 72 -14.09 0.41 16.09
C SER A 72 -13.87 0.64 17.58
N ASP A 73 -12.75 0.15 18.13
CA ASP A 73 -12.36 0.37 19.53
C ASP A 73 -11.82 1.79 19.75
N ASN A 74 -11.37 2.46 18.69
CA ASN A 74 -10.73 3.77 18.75
C ASN A 74 -11.28 4.76 17.68
N PRO A 75 -12.59 5.04 17.67
CA PRO A 75 -13.24 5.75 16.55
C PRO A 75 -12.72 7.17 16.36
N THR A 76 -12.28 7.82 17.44
CA THR A 76 -11.74 9.19 17.38
C THR A 76 -10.35 9.28 16.77
N LEU A 77 -9.61 8.16 16.60
CA LEU A 77 -8.28 8.18 16.00
C LEU A 77 -8.30 8.58 14.53
N ILE A 78 -9.37 8.25 13.81
CA ILE A 78 -9.50 8.64 12.40
C ILE A 78 -9.43 10.16 12.26
N GLU A 79 -9.92 10.90 13.25
CA GLU A 79 -9.90 12.36 13.22
C GLU A 79 -8.52 12.98 13.51
N LYS A 80 -7.61 12.23 14.14
CA LYS A 80 -6.30 12.74 14.58
C LYS A 80 -5.25 12.82 13.47
N TYR A 81 -5.43 12.09 12.37
CA TYR A 81 -4.42 11.99 11.31
C TYR A 81 -4.99 12.35 9.94
N GLU A 82 -4.14 12.87 9.07
CA GLU A 82 -4.48 13.14 7.67
C GLU A 82 -4.33 11.88 6.82
N TYR A 83 -3.38 11.00 7.17
CA TYR A 83 -2.99 9.84 6.39
C TYR A 83 -2.81 8.57 7.24
N PHE A 84 -3.10 7.43 6.64
CA PHE A 84 -3.07 6.11 7.29
C PHE A 84 -2.33 5.12 6.40
N TRP A 85 -1.17 4.64 6.84
CA TRP A 85 -0.43 3.60 6.15
C TRP A 85 -0.80 2.23 6.74
N LEU A 86 -1.61 1.47 6.02
CA LEU A 86 -2.15 0.17 6.45
C LEU A 86 -1.26 -0.96 5.92
N VAL A 87 -0.13 -1.20 6.59
CA VAL A 87 1.00 -1.95 6.02
C VAL A 87 1.08 -3.39 6.53
N ASP A 88 1.55 -4.30 5.67
CA ASP A 88 1.89 -5.69 6.04
C ASP A 88 3.16 -5.74 6.90
N ASP A 89 3.34 -6.83 7.66
CA ASP A 89 4.44 -6.98 8.61
C ASP A 89 5.78 -7.38 7.99
N ASP A 90 5.84 -7.62 6.68
CA ASP A 90 7.00 -7.99 5.88
C ASP A 90 7.46 -6.87 4.93
N ILE A 91 7.04 -5.63 5.23
CA ILE A 91 7.50 -4.42 4.54
C ILE A 91 8.63 -3.77 5.31
N GLU A 92 9.77 -3.65 4.65
CA GLU A 92 11.02 -3.15 5.24
C GLU A 92 11.38 -1.77 4.69
N CYS A 93 11.63 -0.84 5.62
CA CYS A 93 12.22 0.48 5.38
C CYS A 93 12.71 1.07 6.72
N ASP A 94 13.47 2.16 6.68
CA ASP A 94 13.89 2.88 7.89
C ASP A 94 12.86 3.94 8.33
N VAL A 95 12.99 4.43 9.57
CA VAL A 95 12.05 5.40 10.17
C VAL A 95 12.02 6.74 9.44
N LEU A 96 13.18 7.24 8.99
CA LEU A 96 13.30 8.51 8.26
C LEU A 96 12.64 8.42 6.87
N HIS A 97 12.62 7.22 6.29
CA HIS A 97 11.92 6.93 5.05
C HIS A 97 10.40 7.10 5.22
N ILE A 98 9.86 6.68 6.36
CA ILE A 98 8.43 6.85 6.69
C ILE A 98 8.08 8.34 6.85
N ASP A 99 8.92 9.13 7.51
CA ASP A 99 8.73 10.59 7.61
C ASP A 99 8.70 11.25 6.22
N LYS A 100 9.64 10.87 5.35
CA LYS A 100 9.69 11.34 3.95
C LYS A 100 8.45 10.89 3.16
N LEU A 101 7.97 9.67 3.40
CA LEU A 101 6.81 9.10 2.71
C LEU A 101 5.54 9.90 3.02
N PHE A 102 5.22 10.13 4.29
CA PHE A 102 4.08 10.97 4.65
C PHE A 102 4.23 12.41 4.16
N SER A 103 5.43 12.98 4.26
CA SER A 103 5.71 14.33 3.73
C SER A 103 5.46 14.41 2.23
N TYR A 104 5.84 13.38 1.48
CA TYR A 104 5.65 13.31 0.04
C TYR A 104 4.17 13.16 -0.35
N VAL A 105 3.44 12.29 0.36
CA VAL A 105 1.99 12.08 0.16
C VAL A 105 1.22 13.37 0.43
N ALA A 106 1.50 14.02 1.56
CA ALA A 106 0.87 15.28 1.95
C ALA A 106 1.16 16.41 0.96
N LYS A 107 2.43 16.56 0.54
CA LYS A 107 2.83 17.57 -0.45
C LYS A 107 2.10 17.43 -1.78
N ASN A 108 1.88 16.20 -2.24
CA ASN A 108 1.19 15.95 -3.51
C ASN A 108 -0.33 15.77 -3.37
N LYS A 109 -0.86 15.81 -2.14
CA LYS A 109 -2.29 15.67 -1.83
C LYS A 109 -2.90 14.39 -2.42
N PHE A 110 -2.15 13.28 -2.37
CA PHE A 110 -2.70 11.99 -2.79
C PHE A 110 -3.79 11.54 -1.82
N GLU A 111 -4.86 10.93 -2.33
CA GLU A 111 -5.93 10.38 -1.50
C GLU A 111 -5.76 8.88 -1.27
N LEU A 112 -5.13 8.22 -2.22
CA LEU A 112 -4.79 6.80 -2.20
C LEU A 112 -3.40 6.63 -2.81
N SER A 113 -2.46 6.05 -2.08
CA SER A 113 -1.12 5.83 -2.63
C SER A 113 -0.48 4.59 -2.03
N GLN A 114 0.67 4.21 -2.56
CA GLN A 114 1.59 3.28 -1.89
C GLN A 114 3.03 3.65 -2.26
N PRO A 115 4.02 3.32 -1.43
CA PRO A 115 5.39 3.24 -1.91
C PRO A 115 5.49 2.19 -3.02
N ALA A 116 6.40 2.40 -3.96
CA ALA A 116 6.79 1.35 -4.87
C ALA A 116 7.54 0.24 -4.11
N LEU A 117 7.57 -0.95 -4.70
CA LEU A 117 8.39 -2.04 -4.22
C LEU A 117 9.79 -1.97 -4.85
N THR A 118 10.85 -2.19 -4.08
CA THR A 118 12.19 -2.34 -4.65
C THR A 118 12.22 -3.48 -5.67
N LEU A 119 13.15 -3.42 -6.64
CA LEU A 119 13.17 -4.39 -7.74
C LEU A 119 13.41 -5.83 -7.28
N ASP A 120 14.06 -6.00 -6.13
CA ASP A 120 14.33 -7.26 -5.43
C ASP A 120 13.20 -7.69 -4.47
N SER A 121 12.05 -7.01 -4.47
CA SER A 121 10.89 -7.41 -3.68
C SER A 121 10.12 -8.59 -4.30
N TYR A 122 9.41 -9.34 -3.47
CA TYR A 122 8.29 -10.18 -3.93
C TYR A 122 7.09 -9.29 -4.30
N TYR A 123 6.33 -9.61 -5.36
CA TYR A 123 5.25 -8.74 -5.83
C TYR A 123 4.11 -9.51 -6.51
N SER A 124 2.86 -9.06 -6.34
CA SER A 124 1.71 -9.62 -7.08
C SER A 124 1.51 -8.91 -8.42
N HIS A 125 1.80 -7.61 -8.47
CA HIS A 125 1.55 -6.75 -9.62
C HIS A 125 2.85 -6.11 -10.12
N LYS A 126 3.26 -6.37 -11.36
CA LYS A 126 4.52 -5.81 -11.92
C LYS A 126 4.61 -4.28 -11.87
N LEU A 127 3.48 -3.58 -11.88
CA LEU A 127 3.45 -2.13 -11.83
C LEU A 127 3.64 -1.56 -10.41
N THR A 128 3.58 -2.38 -9.34
CA THR A 128 3.93 -1.96 -7.97
C THR A 128 5.42 -1.85 -7.74
N LEU A 129 6.23 -2.53 -8.57
CA LEU A 129 7.67 -2.36 -8.55
C LEU A 129 8.09 -0.95 -8.94
N GLN A 130 9.23 -0.54 -8.39
CA GLN A 130 9.86 0.74 -8.62
C GLN A 130 10.18 0.90 -10.11
N CYS A 131 9.92 2.09 -10.61
CA CYS A 131 10.37 2.55 -11.91
C CYS A 131 11.41 3.65 -11.68
N PRO A 132 12.73 3.35 -11.61
CA PRO A 132 13.73 4.27 -11.04
C PRO A 132 13.85 5.65 -11.69
N GLY A 133 13.34 5.84 -12.91
CA GLY A 133 13.30 7.15 -13.57
C GLY A 133 12.10 8.02 -13.20
N PHE A 134 11.16 7.50 -12.40
CA PHE A 134 10.02 8.24 -11.86
C PHE A 134 10.27 8.64 -10.41
N ARG A 135 9.66 9.75 -10.00
CA ARG A 135 9.39 10.04 -8.59
C ARG A 135 8.10 9.42 -8.12
N HIS A 136 7.06 9.53 -8.95
CA HIS A 136 5.80 8.83 -8.77
C HIS A 136 5.08 8.65 -10.10
N ARG A 137 4.19 7.66 -10.12
CA ARG A 137 3.27 7.38 -11.22
C ARG A 137 1.84 7.50 -10.70
N HIS A 138 0.99 8.18 -11.47
CA HIS A 138 -0.45 8.14 -11.23
C HIS A 138 -1.02 6.88 -11.87
N VAL A 139 -1.73 6.09 -11.09
CA VAL A 139 -2.16 4.74 -11.48
C VAL A 139 -3.63 4.52 -11.22
N SER A 140 -4.19 3.43 -11.74
CA SER A 140 -5.61 3.11 -11.56
C SER A 140 -5.95 2.50 -10.19
N MET A 141 -4.99 1.89 -9.50
CA MET A 141 -5.17 1.24 -8.20
C MET A 141 -3.83 1.07 -7.48
N VAL A 142 -3.89 0.78 -6.17
CA VAL A 142 -2.76 0.37 -5.33
C VAL A 142 -3.09 -0.97 -4.67
N GLU A 143 -2.08 -1.76 -4.34
CA GLU A 143 -2.20 -3.09 -3.73
C GLU A 143 -2.49 -3.01 -2.23
N ILE A 144 -3.21 -4.01 -1.73
CA ILE A 144 -3.64 -4.15 -0.33
C ILE A 144 -2.52 -4.25 0.71
N MET A 145 -1.29 -4.54 0.27
CA MET A 145 -0.14 -4.83 1.13
C MET A 145 0.39 -3.58 1.85
N ALA A 146 0.52 -2.44 1.15
CA ALA A 146 1.09 -1.22 1.71
C ALA A 146 0.36 0.09 1.32
N PRO A 147 -0.99 0.14 1.33
CA PRO A 147 -1.74 1.33 0.94
C PRO A 147 -1.66 2.44 1.99
N ILE A 148 -1.51 3.66 1.51
CA ILE A 148 -1.64 4.91 2.27
C ILE A 148 -2.95 5.56 1.84
N LEU A 149 -3.88 5.67 2.79
CA LEU A 149 -5.18 6.28 2.58
C LEU A 149 -5.20 7.65 3.25
N SER A 150 -5.78 8.65 2.59
CA SER A 150 -6.22 9.86 3.28
C SER A 150 -7.33 9.55 4.29
N LYS A 151 -7.54 10.44 5.26
CA LYS A 151 -8.66 10.35 6.22
C LYS A 151 -10.00 10.06 5.54
N GLU A 152 -10.36 10.83 4.53
CA GLU A 152 -11.64 10.68 3.83
C GLU A 152 -11.72 9.37 3.05
N GLN A 153 -10.60 8.92 2.46
CA GLN A 153 -10.52 7.62 1.81
C GLN A 153 -10.68 6.48 2.83
N LEU A 154 -10.06 6.57 4.00
CA LEU A 154 -10.19 5.57 5.06
C LEU A 154 -11.62 5.49 5.57
N LYS A 155 -12.27 6.62 5.88
CA LYS A 155 -13.67 6.66 6.34
C LYS A 155 -14.62 5.93 5.39
N LYS A 156 -14.46 6.15 4.08
CA LYS A 156 -15.27 5.49 3.05
C LYS A 156 -14.94 4.01 2.88
N SER A 157 -13.69 3.62 3.13
CA SER A 157 -13.21 2.25 2.95
C SER A 157 -13.49 1.35 4.16
N LEU A 158 -13.48 1.91 5.36
CA LEU A 158 -13.52 1.17 6.62
C LEU A 158 -14.75 0.24 6.77
N PRO A 159 -15.98 0.62 6.38
CA PRO A 159 -17.13 -0.28 6.46
C PRO A 159 -16.95 -1.59 5.66
N TYR A 160 -16.10 -1.58 4.63
CA TYR A 160 -15.84 -2.75 3.79
C TYR A 160 -14.70 -3.64 4.33
N PHE A 161 -14.04 -3.23 5.41
CA PHE A 161 -13.00 -4.04 6.05
C PHE A 161 -13.61 -5.09 6.99
N GLU A 162 -14.81 -4.82 7.50
CA GLU A 162 -15.55 -5.75 8.35
C GLU A 162 -15.83 -7.05 7.59
N ASN A 163 -15.57 -8.19 8.23
CA ASN A 163 -15.73 -9.54 7.67
C ASN A 163 -14.88 -9.89 6.45
N THR A 164 -13.97 -9.00 6.06
CA THR A 164 -13.03 -9.26 4.98
C THR A 164 -11.86 -10.10 5.50
N LYS A 165 -11.72 -11.31 4.95
CA LYS A 165 -10.68 -12.27 5.31
C LYS A 165 -9.44 -12.11 4.45
N SER A 166 -9.61 -12.10 3.12
CA SER A 166 -8.46 -12.05 2.20
C SER A 166 -8.06 -10.64 1.78
N GLY A 167 -8.99 -9.69 1.80
CA GLY A 167 -8.80 -8.36 1.20
C GLY A 167 -8.95 -8.33 -0.31
N CYS A 168 -9.19 -9.47 -0.95
CA CYS A 168 -9.24 -9.55 -2.40
C CYS A 168 -10.41 -8.72 -2.94
N GLY A 169 -10.11 -7.73 -3.78
CA GLY A 169 -11.12 -6.84 -4.37
C GLY A 169 -11.32 -5.52 -3.63
N ILE A 170 -10.84 -5.38 -2.40
CA ILE A 170 -10.92 -4.09 -1.68
C ILE A 170 -10.02 -3.04 -2.35
N ASP A 171 -8.84 -3.46 -2.80
CA ASP A 171 -7.94 -2.66 -3.64
C ASP A 171 -8.62 -2.14 -4.92
N TRP A 172 -9.54 -2.94 -5.47
CA TRP A 172 -10.33 -2.52 -6.63
C TRP A 172 -11.44 -1.57 -6.21
N LEU A 173 -12.07 -1.76 -5.05
CA LEU A 173 -13.14 -0.90 -4.57
C LEU A 173 -12.66 0.54 -4.28
N TRP A 174 -11.45 0.70 -3.71
CA TRP A 174 -10.94 2.00 -3.27
C TRP A 174 -10.97 3.08 -4.33
N HIS A 175 -10.79 2.73 -5.61
CA HIS A 175 -10.83 3.70 -6.71
C HIS A 175 -12.14 4.49 -6.72
N LYS A 176 -13.27 3.91 -6.29
CA LYS A 176 -14.59 4.58 -6.31
C LYS A 176 -14.67 5.79 -5.39
N PHE A 177 -13.83 5.83 -4.35
CA PHE A 177 -13.92 6.82 -3.27
C PHE A 177 -13.01 8.03 -3.47
N VAL A 178 -12.05 7.94 -4.40
CA VAL A 178 -11.05 8.97 -4.70
C VAL A 178 -11.63 10.06 -5.61
N THR A 179 -11.45 11.31 -5.20
CA THR A 179 -11.73 12.48 -6.03
C THR A 179 -10.58 12.70 -7.02
N GLU A 180 -10.83 12.93 -8.30
CA GLU A 180 -9.78 13.02 -9.34
C GLU A 180 -8.85 11.78 -9.41
N LYS A 181 -9.43 10.60 -9.66
CA LYS A 181 -8.75 9.28 -9.71
C LYS A 181 -7.41 9.28 -10.48
N TYR A 182 -7.33 10.06 -11.56
CA TYR A 182 -6.15 10.13 -12.43
C TYR A 182 -4.98 10.96 -11.88
N LYS A 183 -5.18 11.71 -10.78
CA LYS A 183 -4.16 12.52 -10.11
C LYS A 183 -3.90 12.08 -8.68
N LYS A 184 -4.90 11.54 -7.99
CA LYS A 184 -4.83 11.30 -6.54
C LYS A 184 -4.62 9.84 -6.14
N ILE A 185 -4.51 8.94 -7.13
CA ILE A 185 -4.06 7.57 -6.95
C ILE A 185 -2.62 7.44 -7.45
N SER A 186 -1.67 7.02 -6.60
CA SER A 186 -0.25 7.00 -7.00
C SER A 186 0.59 5.86 -6.43
N ILE A 187 1.59 5.43 -7.20
CA ILE A 187 2.73 4.65 -6.71
C ILE A 187 3.95 5.57 -6.62
N ILE A 188 4.61 5.61 -5.47
CA ILE A 188 5.72 6.51 -5.17
C ILE A 188 7.05 5.77 -5.40
N ASP A 189 7.66 6.02 -6.56
CA ASP A 189 8.89 5.36 -7.00
C ASP A 189 10.14 5.86 -6.27
N GLU A 190 10.20 7.13 -5.85
CA GLU A 190 11.37 7.72 -5.17
C GLU A 190 11.57 7.20 -3.74
N LEU A 191 10.51 6.65 -3.14
CA LEU A 191 10.48 6.19 -1.76
C LEU A 191 10.06 4.72 -1.71
N ALA A 192 10.74 3.88 -2.50
CA ALA A 192 10.45 2.45 -2.57
C ALA A 192 10.75 1.73 -1.23
N VAL A 193 10.01 0.67 -0.95
CA VAL A 193 10.15 -0.19 0.23
C VAL A 193 10.38 -1.64 -0.20
N CYS A 194 11.03 -2.45 0.63
CA CYS A 194 11.25 -3.87 0.31
C CYS A 194 10.10 -4.72 0.84
N HIS A 195 9.55 -5.62 0.03
CA HIS A 195 8.65 -6.67 0.47
C HIS A 195 9.40 -8.01 0.43
N SER A 196 9.78 -8.50 1.61
CA SER A 196 10.83 -9.50 1.77
C SER A 196 10.31 -10.93 1.96
N ARG A 197 8.99 -11.13 1.95
CA ARG A 197 8.37 -12.46 2.10
C ARG A 197 7.71 -12.97 0.80
N PRO A 198 7.87 -14.26 0.46
CA PRO A 198 7.17 -14.85 -0.68
C PRO A 198 5.64 -14.81 -0.55
N LEU A 199 4.97 -14.51 -1.66
CA LEU A 199 3.52 -14.36 -1.72
C LEU A 199 2.74 -15.64 -1.41
N GLY A 200 1.57 -15.46 -0.80
CA GLY A 200 0.49 -16.44 -0.81
C GLY A 200 0.72 -17.71 0.02
N GLN A 201 1.78 -17.79 0.83
CA GLN A 201 2.00 -18.95 1.68
C GLN A 201 1.06 -18.97 2.89
N HIS A 202 0.88 -17.83 3.58
CA HIS A 202 0.07 -17.74 4.79
C HIS A 202 -1.42 -17.66 4.47
N LEU A 203 -1.82 -16.69 3.63
CA LEU A 203 -3.22 -16.45 3.29
C LEU A 203 -3.89 -17.67 2.65
N LYS A 204 -3.24 -18.37 1.72
CA LYS A 204 -3.84 -19.57 1.10
C LYS A 204 -4.09 -20.69 2.11
N LYS A 205 -3.20 -20.86 3.10
CA LYS A 205 -3.37 -21.87 4.16
C LYS A 205 -4.56 -21.51 5.05
N GLU A 206 -4.66 -20.26 5.50
CA GLU A 206 -5.77 -19.80 6.34
C GLU A 206 -7.12 -19.85 5.61
N MET A 207 -7.18 -19.41 4.35
CA MET A 207 -8.39 -19.48 3.53
C MET A 207 -8.89 -20.92 3.36
N LYS A 208 -7.98 -21.89 3.18
CA LYS A 208 -8.34 -23.32 3.11
C LYS A 208 -8.94 -23.83 4.42
N LYS A 209 -8.40 -23.44 5.58
CA LYS A 209 -8.91 -23.86 6.89
C LYS A 209 -10.36 -23.42 7.14
N VAL A 210 -10.72 -22.22 6.68
CA VAL A 210 -12.08 -21.67 6.85
C VAL A 210 -13.02 -22.00 5.69
N GLY A 211 -12.60 -22.80 4.71
CA GLY A 211 -13.42 -23.20 3.57
C GLY A 211 -13.85 -22.05 2.64
N LYS A 212 -13.17 -20.89 2.70
CA LYS A 212 -13.49 -19.72 1.88
C LYS A 212 -12.55 -19.60 0.67
N SER A 213 -12.98 -18.85 -0.35
CA SER A 213 -12.20 -18.54 -1.55
C SER A 213 -12.06 -17.03 -1.72
N SER A 214 -10.82 -16.55 -1.90
CA SER A 214 -10.55 -15.13 -2.15
C SER A 214 -11.18 -14.63 -3.45
N VAL A 215 -11.35 -15.53 -4.43
CA VAL A 215 -12.03 -15.22 -5.69
C VAL A 215 -13.52 -14.98 -5.44
N ARG A 216 -14.16 -15.83 -4.63
CA ARG A 216 -15.59 -15.67 -4.29
C ARG A 216 -15.84 -14.42 -3.45
N GLU A 217 -14.96 -14.14 -2.49
CA GLU A 217 -15.02 -12.92 -1.68
C GLU A 217 -14.98 -11.66 -2.56
N ARG A 218 -14.07 -11.64 -3.55
CA ARG A 218 -14.02 -10.55 -4.54
C ARG A 218 -15.28 -10.46 -5.40
N GLU A 219 -15.79 -11.58 -5.90
CA GLU A 219 -17.01 -11.60 -6.74
C GLU A 219 -18.23 -11.11 -5.97
N GLN A 220 -18.36 -11.49 -4.69
CA GLN A 220 -19.39 -10.99 -3.80
C GLN A 220 -19.28 -9.48 -3.63
N LEU A 221 -18.07 -8.97 -3.29
CA LEU A 221 -17.84 -7.54 -3.13
C LEU A 221 -18.13 -6.75 -4.42
N MET A 222 -17.74 -7.28 -5.57
CA MET A 222 -18.03 -6.70 -6.90
C MET A 222 -19.53 -6.58 -7.15
N SER A 223 -20.29 -7.62 -6.78
CA SER A 223 -21.75 -7.63 -6.91
C SER A 223 -22.41 -6.60 -5.98
N GLU A 224 -22.11 -6.69 -4.68
CA GLU A 224 -22.70 -5.82 -3.65
C GLU A 224 -22.41 -4.34 -3.89
N CYS A 225 -21.18 -4.02 -4.31
CA CYS A 225 -20.75 -2.65 -4.55
C CYS A 225 -20.88 -2.22 -6.02
N SER A 226 -21.45 -3.06 -6.90
CA SER A 226 -21.66 -2.76 -8.32
C SER A 226 -20.40 -2.19 -9.02
N PHE A 227 -19.31 -2.97 -9.05
CA PHE A 227 -18.11 -2.62 -9.81
C PHE A 227 -17.52 -3.80 -10.57
N GLY A 228 -16.79 -3.49 -11.65
CA GLY A 228 -16.18 -4.48 -12.53
C GLY A 228 -14.74 -4.83 -12.16
N ARG A 229 -14.18 -5.81 -12.86
CA ARG A 229 -12.75 -6.12 -12.76
C ARG A 229 -11.93 -4.86 -13.01
N HIS A 230 -10.92 -4.62 -12.16
CA HIS A 230 -10.03 -3.47 -12.28
C HIS A 230 -8.63 -3.92 -12.72
N HIS A 231 -8.04 -3.19 -13.67
CA HIS A 231 -6.70 -3.47 -14.17
C HIS A 231 -5.75 -2.35 -13.77
N MET A 232 -4.57 -2.71 -13.29
CA MET A 232 -3.52 -1.75 -12.98
C MET A 232 -2.95 -1.18 -14.29
N ILE A 233 -3.10 0.14 -14.45
CA ILE A 233 -2.57 0.93 -15.57
C ILE A 233 -1.94 2.22 -15.02
N VAL A 234 -1.13 2.89 -15.84
CA VAL A 234 -0.41 4.12 -15.48
C VAL A 234 -0.96 5.25 -16.33
N TYR A 235 -1.61 6.23 -15.71
CA TYR A 235 -2.22 7.35 -16.41
C TYR A 235 -1.21 8.42 -16.81
N SER A 236 -0.30 8.73 -15.89
CA SER A 236 0.65 9.84 -15.98
C SER A 236 1.71 9.67 -14.89
N GLY A 237 2.66 10.59 -14.79
CA GLY A 237 3.64 10.57 -13.71
C GLY A 237 4.63 11.72 -13.76
N VAL A 238 5.51 11.78 -12.78
CA VAL A 238 6.58 12.77 -12.68
C VAL A 238 7.91 12.04 -12.68
N LEU A 239 8.78 12.36 -13.64
CA LEU A 239 10.14 11.81 -13.71
C LEU A 239 11.03 12.40 -12.61
N SER A 240 12.14 11.71 -12.30
CA SER A 240 13.15 12.18 -11.32
C SER A 240 13.70 13.57 -11.66
N SER A 241 13.73 13.93 -12.95
CA SER A 241 14.08 15.27 -13.46
C SER A 241 13.02 16.35 -13.19
N GLY A 242 11.85 16.01 -12.66
CA GLY A 242 10.70 16.90 -12.49
C GLY A 242 9.81 17.01 -13.73
N LYS A 243 10.19 16.41 -14.87
CA LYS A 243 9.37 16.39 -16.08
C LYS A 243 8.06 15.64 -15.85
N LYS A 244 6.93 16.28 -16.17
CA LYS A 244 5.59 15.66 -16.10
C LYS A 244 5.28 14.89 -17.37
N ILE A 245 4.94 13.62 -17.24
CA ILE A 245 4.40 12.77 -18.30
C ILE A 245 2.88 12.80 -18.20
N ARG A 246 2.20 13.30 -19.23
CA ARG A 246 0.76 13.66 -19.15
C ARG A 246 -0.20 12.64 -19.73
N ASN A 247 0.29 11.58 -20.38
CA ASN A 247 -0.56 10.57 -21.01
C ASN A 247 -0.03 9.16 -20.76
N ARG A 248 -0.95 8.20 -20.78
CA ARG A 248 -0.67 6.79 -20.45
C ARG A 248 0.25 6.10 -21.43
N PHE A 249 0.26 6.48 -22.70
CA PHE A 249 1.09 5.86 -23.72
C PHE A 249 2.56 6.22 -23.54
N SER A 250 2.84 7.52 -23.35
CA SER A 250 4.17 7.97 -22.97
C SER A 250 4.59 7.37 -21.64
N ALA A 251 3.71 7.34 -20.63
CA ALA A 251 4.02 6.72 -19.35
C ALA A 251 4.38 5.23 -19.49
N SER A 252 3.63 4.48 -20.30
CA SER A 252 3.91 3.08 -20.65
C SER A 252 5.29 2.91 -21.28
N PHE A 253 5.64 3.77 -22.24
CA PHE A 253 6.97 3.74 -22.87
C PHE A 253 8.10 3.93 -21.85
N TYR A 254 7.98 4.94 -20.96
CA TYR A 254 9.00 5.14 -19.92
C TYR A 254 9.06 3.97 -18.94
N VAL A 255 7.92 3.41 -18.53
CA VAL A 255 7.89 2.22 -17.66
C VAL A 255 8.60 1.05 -18.32
N LEU A 256 8.28 0.75 -19.57
CA LEU A 256 8.94 -0.31 -20.35
C LEU A 256 10.44 -0.06 -20.47
N PHE A 257 10.84 1.16 -20.83
CA PHE A 257 12.24 1.54 -20.98
C PHE A 257 13.02 1.34 -19.67
N PHE A 258 12.50 1.82 -18.54
CA PHE A 258 13.19 1.69 -17.25
C PHE A 258 13.19 0.24 -16.74
N TYR A 259 12.13 -0.53 -16.98
CA TYR A 259 12.14 -1.96 -16.63
C TYR A 259 13.16 -2.74 -17.45
N LEU A 260 13.24 -2.50 -18.77
CA LEU A 260 14.26 -3.12 -19.63
C LEU A 260 15.69 -2.72 -19.24
N LYS A 261 15.89 -1.44 -18.87
CA LYS A 261 17.19 -0.93 -18.42
C LYS A 261 17.65 -1.59 -17.12
N ASN A 262 16.73 -1.89 -16.21
CA ASN A 262 17.01 -2.42 -14.88
C ASN A 262 16.69 -3.92 -14.72
N ARG A 263 16.47 -4.64 -15.82
CA ARG A 263 15.93 -6.01 -15.84
C ARG A 263 16.72 -7.05 -15.03
N LYS A 264 18.01 -6.81 -14.81
CA LYS A 264 18.88 -7.70 -14.02
C LYS A 264 18.71 -7.55 -12.51
N LEU A 265 17.99 -6.52 -12.05
CA LEU A 265 17.78 -6.24 -10.63
C LEU A 265 16.49 -6.87 -10.08
N PHE A 266 15.68 -7.50 -10.94
CA PHE A 266 14.45 -8.16 -10.50
C PHE A 266 14.74 -9.45 -9.74
N LEU A 267 14.07 -9.66 -8.60
CA LEU A 267 14.26 -10.83 -7.72
C LEU A 267 14.20 -12.18 -8.46
N ASN A 268 13.25 -12.33 -9.39
CA ASN A 268 13.04 -13.56 -10.16
C ASN A 268 13.69 -13.52 -11.55
N GLY A 269 14.65 -12.63 -11.77
CA GLY A 269 15.27 -12.39 -13.07
C GLY A 269 14.41 -11.55 -14.02
N GLU A 270 14.85 -11.49 -15.28
CA GLU A 270 14.23 -10.62 -16.28
C GLU A 270 12.76 -11.00 -16.56
N PHE A 271 11.90 -9.99 -16.71
CA PHE A 271 10.54 -10.23 -17.17
C PHE A 271 10.53 -10.90 -18.54
N SER A 272 9.58 -11.82 -18.74
CA SER A 272 9.39 -12.46 -20.04
C SER A 272 8.89 -11.47 -21.08
N PHE A 273 9.06 -11.78 -22.37
CA PHE A 273 8.44 -11.01 -23.44
C PHE A 273 6.91 -10.86 -23.26
N TYR A 274 6.24 -11.94 -22.82
CA TYR A 274 4.82 -11.92 -22.52
C TYR A 274 4.46 -10.90 -21.44
N ASP A 275 5.30 -10.74 -20.42
CA ASP A 275 5.05 -9.77 -19.35
C ASP A 275 5.12 -8.33 -19.83
N TYR A 276 6.11 -7.99 -20.65
CA TYR A 276 6.21 -6.69 -21.28
C TYR A 276 5.01 -6.41 -22.20
N MET A 277 4.64 -7.40 -23.02
CA MET A 277 3.46 -7.30 -23.88
C MET A 277 2.17 -7.13 -23.09
N LYS A 278 2.05 -7.77 -21.92
CA LYS A 278 0.89 -7.62 -21.03
C LYS A 278 0.81 -6.23 -20.42
N ILE A 279 1.95 -5.64 -20.04
CA ILE A 279 2.00 -4.24 -19.59
C ILE A 279 1.51 -3.32 -20.71
N ILE A 280 2.04 -3.47 -21.93
CA ILE A 280 1.61 -2.68 -23.09
C ILE A 280 0.12 -2.89 -23.37
N TYR A 281 -0.33 -4.14 -23.45
CA TYR A 281 -1.72 -4.49 -23.72
C TYR A 281 -2.67 -3.82 -22.72
N ASN A 282 -2.39 -3.91 -21.42
CA ASN A 282 -3.23 -3.27 -20.42
C ASN A 282 -3.31 -1.74 -20.61
N GLN A 283 -2.19 -1.10 -20.94
CA GLN A 283 -2.15 0.36 -21.13
C GLN A 283 -2.97 0.83 -22.34
N PHE A 284 -3.06 0.01 -23.39
CA PHE A 284 -3.80 0.35 -24.60
C PHE A 284 -5.29 -0.05 -24.50
N PHE A 285 -5.58 -1.24 -23.99
CA PHE A 285 -6.88 -1.87 -24.15
C PHE A 285 -7.71 -1.98 -22.86
N CYS A 286 -7.12 -1.86 -21.67
CA CYS A 286 -7.93 -1.87 -20.45
C CYS A 286 -8.72 -0.57 -20.31
N LYS A 287 -9.92 -0.72 -19.75
CA LYS A 287 -10.86 0.36 -19.47
C LYS A 287 -10.21 1.41 -18.56
N ILE A 288 -10.51 2.67 -18.82
CA ILE A 288 -10.24 3.77 -17.90
C ILE A 288 -11.48 3.92 -17.01
N TYR A 289 -11.25 3.94 -15.70
CA TYR A 289 -12.30 4.07 -14.71
C TYR A 289 -12.35 5.54 -14.31
N TRP A 290 -13.37 6.24 -14.82
CA TRP A 290 -13.62 7.65 -14.55
C TRP A 290 -14.26 7.84 -13.19
#